data_AF-A0A034WVV6-F1
#
_entry.id   AF-A0A034WVV6-F1
#
_cell.length_a   1.000
_cell.length_b   1.000
_cell.length_c   1.000
_cell.angle_alpha   90.00
_cell.angle_beta   90.00
_cell.angle_gamma   90.00
#
_symmetry.space_group_name_H-M   'P 1'
#
loop_
_entity.id
_entity.type
_entity.pdbx_description
1 polymer ?
#
loop_
_entity_poly.entity_id
_entity_poly.type
_entity_poly.pdbx_seq_one_letter_code
_entity_poly.pdbx_strand_id
1 'polypeptide(L)'
;VAALMTQQLEDICIRSLTSYADFICDYGKSNPGLKVSLVLEEEDTIAFNPNFSKVQHELLRIIESIVMSVDQMPRIENKLYTELKISDQYHLKPTIPESIIANARNRICVMLEDQRIGPELRLQDFDQYIDLMNGVDAERISKFIASEPTFEQYCEMVLQYRRKEEQIIQDIWGELRMGLYEFHREKFINNLEQLARYMQQELLEKMVADQQSQISKLGKEYESIAKKAMTVPQTTAELMALKEFVINA
;
A
#
# COMPACT_ATOMS: atom_id res chain seq x y z
N VAL A 1 -36.97 40.74 -16.18
CA VAL A 1 -35.51 40.40 -16.22
C VAL A 1 -35.21 39.21 -15.32
N ALA A 2 -35.57 39.24 -14.04
CA ALA A 2 -35.37 38.11 -13.12
C ALA A 2 -35.92 36.76 -13.60
N ALA A 3 -37.12 36.70 -14.20
CA ALA A 3 -37.69 35.45 -14.71
C ALA A 3 -36.85 34.81 -15.83
N LEU A 4 -36.37 35.63 -16.79
CA LEU A 4 -35.49 35.16 -17.87
C LEU A 4 -34.14 34.67 -17.32
N MET A 5 -33.54 35.41 -16.38
CA MET A 5 -32.29 34.98 -15.73
C MET A 5 -32.45 33.68 -14.93
N THR A 6 -33.61 33.50 -14.29
CA THR A 6 -33.93 32.25 -13.57
C THR A 6 -34.01 31.07 -14.51
N GLN A 7 -34.73 31.20 -15.63
CA GLN A 7 -34.83 30.16 -16.65
C GLN A 7 -33.47 29.84 -17.29
N GLN A 8 -32.63 30.84 -17.54
CA GLN A 8 -31.28 30.62 -18.07
C GLN A 8 -30.38 29.89 -17.06
N LEU A 9 -30.49 30.20 -15.77
CA LEU A 9 -29.76 29.49 -14.72
C LEU A 9 -30.21 28.03 -14.60
N GLU A 10 -31.51 27.76 -14.73
CA GLU A 10 -32.03 26.39 -14.78
C GLU A 10 -31.40 25.60 -15.93
N ASP A 11 -31.42 26.14 -17.16
CA ASP A 11 -30.81 25.48 -18.33
C ASP A 11 -29.30 25.27 -18.15
N ILE A 12 -28.58 26.29 -17.66
CA ILE A 12 -27.14 26.20 -17.40
C ILE A 12 -26.86 25.11 -16.36
N CYS A 13 -27.66 25.00 -15.29
CA CYS A 13 -27.47 23.98 -14.28
C CYS A 13 -27.68 22.57 -14.88
N ILE A 14 -28.79 22.35 -15.58
CA ILE A 14 -29.11 21.05 -16.21
C ILE A 14 -28.01 20.64 -17.18
N ARG A 15 -27.53 21.57 -18.02
CA ARG A 15 -26.44 21.31 -18.97
C ARG A 15 -25.11 21.02 -18.26
N SER A 16 -24.81 21.75 -17.18
CA SER A 16 -23.59 21.54 -16.39
C SER A 16 -23.60 20.17 -15.70
N LEU A 17 -24.73 19.77 -15.09
CA LEU A 17 -24.89 18.47 -14.46
C LEU A 17 -24.75 17.32 -15.46
N THR A 18 -25.41 17.45 -16.62
CA THR A 18 -25.36 16.43 -17.68
C THR A 18 -23.95 16.32 -18.25
N SER A 19 -23.33 17.44 -18.59
CA SER A 19 -21.97 17.48 -19.13
C SER A 19 -20.93 16.97 -18.13
N TYR A 20 -21.12 17.22 -16.83
CA TYR A 20 -20.26 16.68 -15.79
C TYR A 20 -20.40 15.16 -15.68
N ALA A 21 -21.64 14.64 -15.62
CA ALA A 21 -21.88 13.20 -15.60
C ALA A 21 -21.32 12.50 -16.85
N ASP A 22 -21.49 13.11 -18.04
CA ASP A 22 -20.94 12.60 -19.29
C ASP A 22 -19.40 12.60 -19.27
N PHE A 23 -18.77 13.67 -18.80
CA PHE A 23 -17.31 13.73 -18.64
C PHE A 23 -16.79 12.64 -17.71
N ILE A 24 -17.41 12.45 -16.55
CA ILE A 24 -16.99 11.43 -15.58
C ILE A 24 -17.18 10.02 -16.15
N CYS A 25 -18.25 9.78 -16.91
CA CYS A 25 -18.53 8.50 -17.56
C CYS A 25 -17.71 8.25 -18.84
N ASP A 26 -17.08 9.27 -19.45
CA ASP A 26 -16.24 9.14 -20.65
C ASP A 26 -14.78 8.82 -20.32
N TYR A 27 -14.59 7.89 -19.38
CA TYR A 27 -13.27 7.39 -18.98
C TYR A 27 -12.60 6.65 -20.13
N GLY A 28 -11.29 6.89 -20.30
CA GLY A 28 -10.51 6.33 -21.41
C GLY A 28 -10.53 7.17 -22.69
N LYS A 29 -11.30 8.27 -22.72
CA LYS A 29 -11.25 9.27 -23.81
C LYS A 29 -10.84 10.64 -23.26
N SER A 30 -11.81 11.51 -22.99
CA SER A 30 -11.55 12.87 -22.51
C SER A 30 -11.18 12.91 -21.02
N ASN A 31 -11.68 11.97 -20.23
CA ASN A 31 -11.33 11.87 -18.82
C ASN A 31 -10.01 11.07 -18.67
N PRO A 32 -8.94 11.69 -18.14
CA PRO A 32 -7.64 11.04 -17.98
C PRO A 32 -7.68 9.88 -16.99
N GLY A 33 -8.69 9.84 -16.11
CA GLY A 33 -8.81 8.84 -15.06
C GLY A 33 -8.29 9.36 -13.71
N LEU A 34 -8.30 8.47 -12.72
CA LEU A 34 -7.93 8.74 -11.34
C LEU A 34 -6.83 7.80 -10.90
N LYS A 35 -5.80 8.35 -10.25
CA LYS A 35 -4.71 7.57 -9.68
C LYS A 35 -5.15 6.96 -8.36
N VAL A 36 -4.97 5.66 -8.22
CA VAL A 36 -5.18 4.93 -6.97
C VAL A 36 -3.96 4.09 -6.66
N SER A 37 -3.55 4.05 -5.40
CA SER A 37 -2.40 3.28 -4.93
C SER A 37 -2.79 2.32 -3.82
N LEU A 38 -1.97 1.31 -3.57
CA LEU A 38 -2.07 0.47 -2.38
C LEU A 38 -1.23 1.03 -1.23
N VAL A 39 -1.77 0.91 -0.02
CA VAL A 39 -1.10 1.22 1.24
C VAL A 39 -1.37 0.08 2.22
N LEU A 40 -0.38 -0.22 3.06
CA LEU A 40 -0.51 -1.09 4.23
C LEU A 40 -0.96 -0.24 5.42
N GLU A 41 -2.12 -0.54 6.00
CA GLU A 41 -2.60 0.07 7.24
C GLU A 41 -2.05 -0.66 8.48
N GLU A 42 -2.32 -0.14 9.69
CA GLU A 42 -1.69 -0.54 10.96
C GLU A 42 -1.98 -1.99 11.42
N GLU A 43 -2.81 -2.75 10.68
CA GLU A 43 -3.21 -4.13 10.99
C GLU A 43 -2.91 -5.11 9.83
N ASP A 44 -1.86 -4.85 9.04
CA ASP A 44 -1.49 -5.65 7.86
C ASP A 44 -2.59 -5.74 6.79
N THR A 45 -3.53 -4.79 6.82
CA THR A 45 -4.64 -4.71 5.88
C THR A 45 -4.24 -3.89 4.66
N ILE A 46 -4.55 -4.43 3.48
CA ILE A 46 -4.30 -3.77 2.21
C ILE A 46 -5.46 -2.81 1.95
N ALA A 47 -5.17 -1.52 1.84
CA ALA A 47 -6.16 -0.48 1.57
C ALA A 47 -5.82 0.33 0.31
N PHE A 48 -6.86 0.77 -0.39
CA PHE A 48 -6.73 1.69 -1.51
C PHE A 48 -6.62 3.14 -1.04
N ASN A 49 -5.69 3.89 -1.63
CA ASN A 49 -5.50 5.30 -1.37
C ASN A 49 -5.47 6.10 -2.70
N PRO A 50 -6.42 7.03 -2.94
CA PRO A 50 -7.60 7.30 -2.12
C PRO A 50 -8.55 6.09 -2.09
N ASN A 51 -9.31 5.94 -1.01
CA ASN A 51 -10.32 4.90 -0.94
C ASN A 51 -11.49 5.22 -1.90
N PHE A 52 -12.16 4.19 -2.42
CA PHE A 52 -13.22 4.36 -3.42
C PHE A 52 -14.40 5.19 -2.89
N SER A 53 -14.75 5.04 -1.61
CA SER A 53 -15.82 5.84 -0.98
C SER A 53 -15.50 7.34 -0.95
N LYS A 54 -14.25 7.73 -0.69
CA LYS A 54 -13.79 9.12 -0.72
C LYS A 54 -13.86 9.66 -2.13
N VAL A 55 -13.42 8.88 -3.13
CA VAL A 55 -13.54 9.27 -4.54
C VAL A 55 -15.00 9.51 -4.91
N GLN A 56 -15.89 8.58 -4.57
CA GLN A 56 -17.33 8.72 -4.81
C GLN A 56 -17.89 9.96 -4.11
N HIS A 57 -17.56 10.16 -2.83
CA HIS A 57 -18.03 11.32 -2.07
C HIS A 57 -17.61 12.65 -2.71
N GLU A 58 -16.33 12.80 -3.08
CA GLU A 58 -15.85 14.04 -3.68
C GLU A 58 -16.45 14.30 -5.07
N LEU A 59 -16.68 13.25 -5.88
CA LEU A 59 -17.35 13.41 -7.18
C LEU A 59 -18.83 13.81 -7.00
N LEU A 60 -19.54 13.23 -6.03
CA LEU A 60 -20.91 13.61 -5.72
C LEU A 60 -21.00 15.02 -5.11
N ARG A 61 -20.00 15.44 -4.34
CA ARG A 61 -19.92 16.79 -3.79
C ARG A 61 -19.82 17.86 -4.87
N ILE A 62 -19.21 17.56 -6.02
CA ILE A 62 -19.16 18.50 -7.16
C ILE A 62 -20.58 18.75 -7.71
N ILE A 63 -21.43 17.72 -7.79
CA ILE A 63 -22.83 17.86 -8.19
C ILE A 63 -23.56 18.83 -7.25
N GLU A 64 -23.37 18.66 -5.95
CA GLU A 64 -23.97 19.53 -4.92
C GLU A 64 -23.46 20.96 -5.04
N SER A 65 -22.16 21.14 -5.27
CA SER A 65 -21.55 22.44 -5.47
C SER A 65 -22.12 23.16 -6.70
N ILE A 66 -22.40 22.46 -7.80
CA ILE A 66 -23.02 23.04 -9.00
C ILE A 66 -24.42 23.56 -8.67
N VAL A 67 -25.25 22.76 -7.99
CA VAL A 67 -26.61 23.12 -7.60
C VAL A 67 -26.59 24.32 -6.62
N MET A 68 -25.79 24.23 -5.56
CA MET A 68 -25.66 25.31 -4.58
C MET A 68 -25.18 26.63 -5.19
N SER A 69 -24.26 26.57 -6.17
CA SER A 69 -23.76 27.78 -6.84
C SER A 69 -24.85 28.51 -7.62
N VAL A 70 -25.79 27.75 -8.19
CA VAL A 70 -26.89 28.28 -8.98
C VAL A 70 -27.97 28.90 -8.07
N ASP A 71 -28.24 28.31 -6.90
CA ASP A 71 -29.17 28.83 -5.90
C ASP A 71 -28.68 30.11 -5.19
N GLN A 72 -27.37 30.33 -5.14
CA GLN A 72 -26.75 31.49 -4.51
C GLN A 72 -26.56 32.69 -5.46
N MET A 73 -27.07 32.61 -6.68
CA MET A 73 -26.89 33.70 -7.65
C MET A 73 -27.74 34.93 -7.28
N PRO A 74 -27.13 36.10 -6.98
CA PRO A 74 -27.88 37.29 -6.60
C PRO A 74 -28.69 37.84 -7.78
N ARG A 75 -29.85 38.45 -7.49
CA ARG A 75 -30.62 39.15 -8.52
C ARG A 75 -29.88 40.40 -8.98
N ILE A 76 -29.84 40.62 -10.29
CA ILE A 76 -29.17 41.78 -10.89
C ILE A 76 -29.78 43.11 -10.41
N GLU A 77 -31.10 43.12 -10.20
CA GLU A 77 -31.86 44.28 -9.72
C GLU A 77 -31.35 44.77 -8.35
N ASN A 78 -30.96 43.84 -7.46
CA ASN A 78 -30.41 44.16 -6.13
C ASN A 78 -28.96 44.64 -6.20
N LYS A 79 -28.25 44.38 -7.30
CA LYS A 79 -26.88 44.85 -7.53
C LYS A 79 -26.86 46.20 -8.24
N LEU A 80 -27.81 46.45 -9.12
CA LEU A 80 -27.88 47.69 -9.92
C LEU A 80 -28.63 48.81 -9.20
N TYR A 81 -29.64 48.50 -8.39
CA TYR A 81 -30.49 49.50 -7.75
C TYR A 81 -30.38 49.39 -6.23
N THR A 82 -29.21 49.74 -5.68
CA THR A 82 -28.90 49.61 -4.25
C THR A 82 -29.77 50.49 -3.34
N GLU A 83 -30.33 51.58 -3.89
CA GLU A 83 -31.16 52.55 -3.15
C GLU A 83 -32.67 52.26 -3.26
N LEU A 84 -33.08 51.35 -4.13
CA LEU A 84 -34.49 51.02 -4.39
C LEU A 84 -34.75 49.57 -3.98
N LYS A 85 -35.62 49.35 -2.99
CA LYS A 85 -36.09 48.00 -2.65
C LYS A 85 -37.07 47.51 -3.71
N ILE A 86 -36.55 46.83 -4.74
CA ILE A 86 -37.34 46.24 -5.82
C ILE A 86 -37.95 44.89 -5.38
N SER A 87 -37.29 44.14 -4.49
CA SER A 87 -37.81 42.87 -3.98
C SER A 87 -37.13 42.46 -2.67
N ASP A 88 -37.88 41.76 -1.80
CA ASP A 88 -37.33 41.14 -0.58
C ASP A 88 -36.50 39.88 -0.87
N GLN A 89 -36.53 39.35 -2.11
CA GLN A 89 -35.73 38.20 -2.52
C GLN A 89 -34.35 38.65 -2.99
N TYR A 90 -33.29 38.21 -2.29
CA TYR A 90 -31.91 38.57 -2.61
C TYR A 90 -31.30 37.73 -3.76
N HIS A 91 -31.57 36.42 -3.76
CA HIS A 91 -31.09 35.46 -4.76
C HIS A 91 -32.19 35.04 -5.74
N LEU A 92 -31.79 34.58 -6.92
CA LEU A 92 -32.65 33.90 -7.87
C LEU A 92 -33.05 32.52 -7.30
N LYS A 93 -34.21 32.01 -7.70
CA LYS A 93 -34.74 30.71 -7.24
C LYS A 93 -35.04 29.80 -8.43
N PRO A 94 -34.00 29.24 -9.07
CA PRO A 94 -34.19 28.27 -10.13
C PRO A 94 -34.80 26.98 -9.57
N THR A 95 -35.77 26.39 -10.27
CA THR A 95 -36.37 25.11 -9.90
C THR A 95 -35.72 24.00 -10.70
N ILE A 96 -34.61 23.47 -10.19
CA ILE A 96 -33.92 22.34 -10.82
C ILE A 96 -34.70 21.05 -10.50
N PRO A 97 -35.14 20.26 -11.50
CA PRO A 97 -35.84 19.03 -11.22
C PRO A 97 -34.92 18.03 -10.49
N GLU A 98 -35.38 17.52 -9.33
CA GLU A 98 -34.64 16.54 -8.53
C GLU A 98 -34.30 15.27 -9.33
N SER A 99 -35.14 14.92 -10.32
CA SER A 99 -34.89 13.80 -11.22
C SER A 99 -33.59 13.93 -12.03
N ILE A 100 -33.18 15.15 -12.39
CA ILE A 100 -31.94 15.40 -13.13
C ILE A 100 -30.73 15.23 -12.21
N ILE A 101 -30.82 15.77 -10.99
CA ILE A 101 -29.76 15.64 -9.96
C ILE A 101 -29.58 14.15 -9.61
N ALA A 102 -30.69 13.46 -9.32
CA ALA A 102 -30.70 12.03 -9.03
C ALA A 102 -30.15 11.20 -10.20
N ASN A 103 -30.48 11.53 -11.45
CA ASN A 103 -29.94 10.84 -12.62
C ASN A 103 -28.42 10.99 -12.72
N ALA A 104 -27.89 12.21 -12.58
CA ALA A 104 -26.45 12.46 -12.62
C ALA A 104 -25.72 11.69 -11.50
N ARG A 105 -26.25 11.73 -10.27
CA ARG A 105 -25.72 10.97 -9.13
C ARG A 105 -25.71 9.47 -9.40
N ASN A 106 -26.83 8.91 -9.82
CA ASN A 106 -26.96 7.47 -10.06
C ASN A 106 -26.04 6.97 -11.17
N ARG A 107 -25.89 7.74 -12.27
CA ARG A 107 -24.97 7.41 -13.36
C ARG A 107 -23.53 7.31 -12.86
N ILE A 108 -23.09 8.29 -12.06
CA ILE A 108 -21.74 8.31 -11.49
C ILE A 108 -21.56 7.16 -10.50
N CYS A 109 -22.52 6.93 -9.59
CA CYS A 109 -22.43 5.82 -8.62
C CYS A 109 -22.33 4.45 -9.29
N VAL A 110 -23.21 4.15 -10.26
CA VAL A 110 -23.21 2.87 -10.97
C VAL A 110 -21.88 2.67 -11.70
N MET A 111 -21.40 3.70 -12.40
CA MET A 111 -20.12 3.63 -13.10
C MET A 111 -18.96 3.39 -12.13
N LEU A 112 -18.91 4.07 -10.99
CA LEU A 112 -17.85 3.89 -10.00
C LEU A 112 -17.85 2.48 -9.39
N GLU A 113 -19.02 1.90 -9.10
CA GLU A 113 -19.11 0.52 -8.60
C GLU A 113 -18.59 -0.48 -9.64
N ASP A 114 -18.96 -0.31 -10.91
CA ASP A 114 -18.46 -1.17 -11.99
C ASP A 114 -16.94 -1.04 -12.17
N GLN A 115 -16.41 0.18 -12.08
CA GLN A 115 -14.97 0.45 -12.24
C GLN A 115 -14.13 0.03 -11.03
N ARG A 116 -14.72 -0.09 -9.84
CA ARG A 116 -14.04 -0.57 -8.62
C ARG A 116 -13.62 -2.04 -8.70
N ILE A 117 -14.41 -2.87 -9.38
CA ILE A 117 -14.20 -4.32 -9.46
C ILE A 117 -12.82 -4.68 -10.04
N GLY A 118 -12.37 -3.94 -11.06
CA GLY A 118 -11.10 -4.21 -11.74
C GLY A 118 -9.88 -4.15 -10.82
N PRO A 119 -9.62 -3.00 -10.17
CA PRO A 119 -8.56 -2.86 -9.18
C PRO A 119 -8.64 -3.86 -8.02
N GLU A 120 -9.84 -4.18 -7.54
CA GLU A 120 -10.02 -5.16 -6.45
C GLU A 120 -9.64 -6.58 -6.87
N LEU A 121 -10.01 -7.00 -8.08
CA LEU A 121 -9.60 -8.30 -8.61
C LEU A 121 -8.08 -8.41 -8.79
N ARG A 122 -7.39 -7.30 -9.07
CA ARG A 122 -5.92 -7.26 -9.19
C ARG A 122 -5.18 -7.29 -7.85
N LEU A 123 -5.89 -7.26 -6.72
CA LEU A 123 -5.27 -7.57 -5.42
C LEU A 123 -4.77 -9.02 -5.35
N GLN A 124 -5.40 -9.93 -6.11
CA GLN A 124 -5.02 -11.34 -6.17
C GLN A 124 -3.59 -11.56 -6.71
N ASP A 125 -3.05 -10.58 -7.46
CA ASP A 125 -1.67 -10.61 -7.94
C ASP A 125 -0.66 -10.69 -6.76
N PHE A 126 -1.08 -10.32 -5.55
CA PHE A 126 -0.25 -10.34 -4.34
C PHE A 126 -0.51 -11.54 -3.42
N ASP A 127 -1.46 -12.43 -3.74
CA ASP A 127 -1.84 -13.55 -2.88
C ASP A 127 -0.65 -14.47 -2.56
N GLN A 128 0.26 -14.65 -3.52
CA GLN A 128 1.46 -15.47 -3.34
C GLN A 128 2.48 -14.89 -2.34
N TYR A 129 2.33 -13.62 -1.96
CA TYR A 129 3.24 -12.89 -1.07
C TYR A 129 2.58 -12.45 0.23
N ILE A 130 1.32 -12.83 0.49
CA ILE A 130 0.57 -12.38 1.66
C ILE A 130 1.22 -12.83 2.98
N ASP A 131 1.92 -13.96 2.95
CA ASP A 131 2.65 -14.53 4.09
C ASP A 131 3.80 -13.62 4.59
N LEU A 132 4.32 -12.74 3.72
CA LEU A 132 5.32 -11.74 4.10
C LEU A 132 4.71 -10.62 4.96
N MET A 133 3.43 -10.32 4.79
CA MET A 133 2.74 -9.21 5.46
C MET A 133 2.03 -9.66 6.72
N ASN A 134 1.33 -10.79 6.70
CA ASN A 134 0.51 -11.26 7.82
C ASN A 134 1.30 -11.87 9.00
N GLY A 135 2.64 -11.76 8.98
CA GLY A 135 3.54 -12.31 10.00
C GLY A 135 3.77 -13.82 9.95
N VAL A 136 3.18 -14.56 9.01
CA VAL A 136 3.35 -16.01 8.89
C VAL A 136 4.80 -16.36 8.56
N ASP A 137 5.43 -15.66 7.62
CA ASP A 137 6.84 -15.89 7.29
C ASP A 137 7.77 -15.52 8.46
N ALA A 138 7.44 -14.47 9.23
CA ALA A 138 8.18 -14.09 10.44
C ALA A 138 8.09 -15.18 11.53
N GLU A 139 6.90 -15.74 11.75
CA GLU A 139 6.71 -16.84 12.69
C GLU A 139 7.43 -18.11 12.22
N ARG A 140 7.42 -18.37 10.89
CA ARG A 140 8.15 -19.48 10.28
C ARG A 140 9.65 -19.37 10.50
N ILE A 141 10.22 -18.17 10.35
CA ILE A 141 11.64 -17.91 10.62
C ILE A 141 11.96 -18.09 12.09
N SER A 142 11.13 -17.55 12.98
CA SER A 142 11.29 -17.71 14.42
C SER A 142 11.32 -19.18 14.85
N LYS A 143 10.37 -19.99 14.33
CA LYS A 143 10.32 -21.44 14.57
C LYS A 143 11.53 -22.16 13.98
N PHE A 144 11.96 -21.76 12.79
CA PHE A 144 13.14 -22.31 12.13
C PHE A 144 14.41 -22.07 12.96
N ILE A 145 14.65 -20.83 13.40
CA ILE A 145 15.79 -20.49 14.26
C ILE A 145 15.77 -21.27 15.57
N ALA A 146 14.59 -21.42 16.19
CA ALA A 146 14.44 -22.16 17.44
C ALA A 146 14.74 -23.67 17.31
N SER A 147 14.74 -24.22 16.09
CA SER A 147 15.06 -25.63 15.84
C SER A 147 16.57 -25.94 15.78
N GLU A 148 17.43 -24.94 16.00
CA GLU A 148 18.89 -25.03 15.87
C GLU A 148 19.33 -25.65 14.53
N PRO A 149 19.02 -24.99 13.39
CA PRO A 149 19.23 -25.57 12.07
C PRO A 149 20.72 -25.57 11.67
N THR A 150 21.07 -26.44 10.72
CA THR A 150 22.43 -26.50 10.18
C THR A 150 22.74 -25.30 9.27
N PHE A 151 24.03 -25.10 8.99
CA PHE A 151 24.46 -24.03 8.07
C PHE A 151 23.85 -24.16 6.68
N GLU A 152 23.78 -25.38 6.14
CA GLU A 152 23.17 -25.66 4.84
C GLU A 152 21.68 -25.29 4.85
N GLN A 153 20.96 -25.59 5.93
CA GLN A 153 19.55 -25.24 6.07
C GLN A 153 19.34 -23.71 6.13
N TYR A 154 20.21 -22.98 6.82
CA TYR A 154 20.18 -21.50 6.79
C TYR A 154 20.37 -20.98 5.37
N CYS A 155 21.34 -21.52 4.63
CA CYS A 155 21.60 -21.13 3.24
C CYS A 155 20.39 -21.38 2.34
N GLU A 156 19.72 -22.53 2.47
CA GLU A 156 18.49 -22.83 1.74
C GLU A 156 17.37 -21.84 2.05
N MET A 157 17.14 -21.55 3.34
CA MET A 157 16.07 -20.62 3.75
C MET A 157 16.35 -19.19 3.29
N VAL A 158 17.59 -18.70 3.41
CA VAL A 158 17.98 -17.38 2.91
C VAL A 158 17.77 -17.29 1.40
N LEU A 159 18.16 -18.33 0.65
CA LEU A 159 17.94 -18.38 -0.79
C LEU A 159 16.46 -18.40 -1.17
N GLN A 160 15.59 -19.00 -0.35
CA GLN A 160 14.14 -18.96 -0.58
C GLN A 160 13.61 -17.53 -0.51
N TYR A 161 13.95 -16.77 0.54
CA TYR A 161 13.50 -15.39 0.67
C TYR A 161 14.13 -14.44 -0.35
N ARG A 162 15.38 -14.70 -0.75
CA ARG A 162 16.02 -13.96 -1.86
C ARG A 162 15.29 -14.18 -3.18
N ARG A 163 14.89 -15.42 -3.48
CA ARG A 163 14.08 -15.70 -4.67
C ARG A 163 12.71 -15.04 -4.60
N LYS A 164 12.06 -15.04 -3.43
CA LYS A 164 10.78 -14.31 -3.22
C LYS A 164 10.96 -12.82 -3.55
N GLU A 165 12.01 -12.18 -3.04
CA GLU A 165 12.35 -10.78 -3.34
C GLU A 165 12.52 -10.53 -4.85
N GLU A 166 13.29 -11.36 -5.53
CA GLU A 166 13.53 -11.25 -6.99
C GLU A 166 12.24 -11.49 -7.81
N GLN A 167 11.39 -12.42 -7.38
CA GLN A 167 10.11 -12.74 -8.04
C GLN A 167 9.08 -11.61 -7.92
N ILE A 168 9.00 -10.94 -6.77
CA ILE A 168 8.05 -9.83 -6.54
C ILE A 168 8.17 -8.77 -7.64
N ILE A 169 9.40 -8.42 -8.03
CA ILE A 169 9.68 -7.39 -9.05
C ILE A 169 9.38 -7.91 -10.46
N GLN A 170 9.57 -9.20 -10.71
CA GLN A 170 9.39 -9.81 -12.03
C GLN A 170 7.92 -10.11 -12.35
N ASP A 171 7.18 -10.58 -11.35
CA ASP A 171 5.82 -11.10 -11.52
C ASP A 171 4.77 -9.97 -11.51
N ILE A 172 5.07 -8.85 -10.84
CA ILE A 172 4.08 -7.79 -10.60
C ILE A 172 4.45 -6.50 -11.34
N TRP A 173 3.57 -6.05 -12.24
CA TRP A 173 3.75 -4.76 -12.91
C TRP A 173 3.53 -3.56 -11.97
N GLY A 174 4.36 -2.53 -12.06
CA GLY A 174 4.24 -1.33 -11.20
C GLY A 174 2.96 -0.53 -11.41
N GLU A 175 2.53 -0.37 -12.66
CA GLU A 175 1.41 0.49 -13.04
C GLU A 175 0.45 -0.24 -13.99
N LEU A 176 -0.85 -0.09 -13.76
CA LEU A 176 -1.90 -0.69 -14.57
C LEU A 176 -3.04 0.29 -14.80
N ARG A 177 -3.36 0.57 -16.06
CA ARG A 177 -4.59 1.31 -16.38
C ARG A 177 -5.77 0.37 -16.52
N MET A 178 -6.81 0.60 -15.70
CA MET A 178 -8.04 -0.17 -15.69
C MET A 178 -9.24 0.78 -15.72
N GLY A 179 -9.70 1.08 -16.94
CA GLY A 179 -10.85 1.96 -17.16
C GLY A 179 -10.64 3.35 -16.57
N LEU A 180 -11.43 3.70 -15.56
CA LEU A 180 -11.30 4.99 -14.85
C LEU A 180 -10.02 5.09 -14.03
N TYR A 181 -9.50 3.98 -13.49
CA TYR A 181 -8.41 4.01 -12.53
C TYR A 181 -7.05 3.72 -13.16
N GLU A 182 -6.05 4.49 -12.77
CA GLU A 182 -4.64 4.21 -12.98
C GLU A 182 -4.08 3.67 -11.66
N PHE A 183 -3.83 2.37 -11.63
CA PHE A 183 -3.50 1.62 -10.44
C PHE A 183 -1.98 1.55 -10.27
N HIS A 184 -1.49 2.31 -9.30
CA HIS A 184 -0.09 2.45 -8.93
C HIS A 184 0.26 1.52 -7.77
N ARG A 185 1.13 0.55 -8.02
CA ARG A 185 1.46 -0.55 -7.11
C ARG A 185 2.90 -0.51 -6.65
N GLU A 186 3.72 0.41 -7.17
CA GLU A 186 5.16 0.45 -6.96
C GLU A 186 5.53 0.58 -5.48
N LYS A 187 4.82 1.42 -4.73
CA LYS A 187 5.07 1.58 -3.29
C LYS A 187 4.81 0.27 -2.53
N PHE A 188 3.76 -0.44 -2.90
CA PHE A 188 3.38 -1.68 -2.25
C PHE A 188 4.35 -2.82 -2.62
N ILE A 189 4.76 -2.89 -3.89
CA ILE A 189 5.82 -3.79 -4.37
C ILE A 189 7.12 -3.54 -3.59
N ASN A 190 7.53 -2.28 -3.43
CA ASN A 190 8.73 -1.93 -2.66
C ASN A 190 8.61 -2.33 -1.18
N ASN A 191 7.42 -2.23 -0.58
CA ASN A 191 7.20 -2.67 0.80
C ASN A 191 7.34 -4.20 0.92
N LEU A 192 6.78 -4.97 -0.03
CA LEU A 192 6.94 -6.43 -0.07
C LEU A 192 8.40 -6.84 -0.25
N GLU A 193 9.15 -6.15 -1.13
CA GLU A 193 10.58 -6.34 -1.31
C GLU A 193 11.35 -6.11 0.01
N GLN A 194 11.03 -5.03 0.73
CA GLN A 194 11.64 -4.71 2.01
C GLN A 194 11.33 -5.77 3.08
N LEU A 195 10.09 -6.30 3.12
CA LEU A 195 9.73 -7.38 4.03
C LEU A 195 10.51 -8.66 3.71
N ALA A 196 10.59 -9.07 2.44
CA ALA A 196 11.39 -10.23 2.04
C ALA A 196 12.88 -10.05 2.37
N ARG A 197 13.41 -8.83 2.19
CA ARG A 197 14.80 -8.51 2.56
C ARG A 197 15.02 -8.53 4.07
N TYR A 198 14.06 -8.04 4.85
CA TYR A 198 14.11 -8.09 6.31
C TYR A 198 14.19 -9.54 6.81
N MET A 199 13.35 -10.43 6.26
CA MET A 199 13.37 -11.87 6.56
C MET A 199 14.74 -12.50 6.27
N GLN A 200 15.36 -12.15 5.14
CA GLN A 200 16.72 -12.62 4.82
C GLN A 200 17.75 -12.12 5.83
N GLN A 201 17.67 -10.84 6.20
CA GLN A 201 18.60 -10.21 7.12
C GLN A 201 18.54 -10.86 8.51
N GLU A 202 17.34 -11.14 9.02
CA GLU A 202 17.15 -11.82 10.31
C GLU A 202 17.85 -13.19 10.34
N LEU A 203 17.68 -13.99 9.28
CA LEU A 203 18.35 -15.29 9.14
C LEU A 203 19.87 -15.15 9.07
N LEU A 204 20.38 -14.19 8.29
CA LEU A 204 21.82 -13.96 8.12
C LEU A 204 22.47 -13.49 9.41
N GLU A 205 21.86 -12.55 10.13
CA GLU A 205 22.36 -12.05 11.40
C GLU A 205 22.48 -13.17 12.43
N LYS A 206 21.45 -14.01 12.52
CA LYS A 206 21.46 -15.17 13.43
C LYS A 206 22.54 -16.18 13.06
N MET A 207 22.65 -16.51 11.77
CA MET A 207 23.68 -17.43 11.25
C MET A 207 25.10 -16.93 11.57
N VAL A 208 25.36 -15.64 11.34
CA VAL A 208 26.68 -15.03 11.64
C VAL A 208 26.98 -15.10 13.13
N ALA A 209 26.01 -14.78 13.99
CA ALA A 209 26.18 -14.84 15.44
C ALA A 209 26.50 -16.27 15.92
N ASP A 210 25.80 -17.27 15.39
CA ASP A 210 26.00 -18.67 15.76
C ASP A 210 27.38 -19.17 15.31
N GLN A 211 27.81 -18.83 14.09
CA GLN A 211 29.15 -19.16 13.60
C GLN A 211 30.26 -18.49 14.43
N GLN A 212 30.12 -17.20 14.74
CA GLN A 212 31.10 -16.50 15.58
C GLN A 212 31.20 -17.12 16.97
N SER A 213 30.07 -17.53 17.55
CA SER A 213 30.02 -18.24 18.84
C SER A 213 30.74 -19.59 18.77
N GLN A 214 30.49 -20.39 17.73
CA GLN A 214 31.17 -21.68 17.53
C GLN A 214 32.68 -21.53 17.34
N ILE A 215 33.12 -20.59 16.50
CA ILE A 215 34.54 -20.31 16.27
C ILE A 215 35.22 -19.86 17.58
N SER A 216 34.55 -19.01 18.38
CA SER A 216 35.08 -18.57 19.67
C SER A 216 35.23 -19.72 20.67
N LYS A 217 34.24 -20.62 20.74
CA LYS A 217 34.32 -21.82 21.59
C LYS A 217 35.47 -22.73 21.16
N LEU A 218 35.55 -23.03 19.87
CA LEU A 218 36.62 -23.86 19.30
C LEU A 218 38.00 -23.25 19.57
N GLY A 219 38.15 -21.93 19.40
CA GLY A 219 39.39 -21.21 19.71
C GLY A 219 39.81 -21.35 21.18
N LYS A 220 38.85 -21.27 22.12
CA LYS A 220 39.11 -21.48 23.56
C LYS A 220 39.50 -22.93 23.85
N GLU A 221 38.88 -23.90 23.18
CA GLU A 221 39.24 -25.32 23.31
C GLU A 221 40.68 -25.56 22.83
N TYR A 222 41.05 -25.08 21.64
CA TYR A 222 42.41 -25.15 21.14
C TYR A 222 43.42 -24.44 22.05
N GLU A 223 43.07 -23.27 22.59
CA GLU A 223 43.92 -22.55 23.54
C GLU A 223 44.13 -23.37 24.83
N SER A 224 43.09 -24.06 25.30
CA SER A 224 43.19 -24.93 26.48
C SER A 224 44.07 -26.15 26.23
N ILE A 225 43.96 -26.77 25.05
CA ILE A 225 44.81 -27.90 24.62
C ILE A 225 46.25 -27.43 24.52
N ALA A 226 46.50 -26.30 23.86
CA ALA A 226 47.83 -25.71 23.72
C ALA A 226 48.45 -25.38 25.08
N LYS A 227 47.71 -24.73 25.99
CA LYS A 227 48.18 -24.44 27.36
C LYS A 227 48.57 -25.70 28.10
N LYS A 228 47.76 -26.76 28.01
CA LYS A 228 48.06 -28.05 28.64
C LYS A 228 49.29 -28.70 28.02
N ALA A 229 49.41 -28.71 26.69
CA ALA A 229 50.56 -29.25 25.97
C ALA A 229 51.88 -28.50 26.28
N MET A 230 51.82 -27.20 26.57
CA MET A 230 52.98 -26.36 26.92
C MET A 230 53.38 -26.44 28.41
N THR A 231 52.67 -27.19 29.24
CA THR A 231 53.07 -27.38 30.64
C THR A 231 54.39 -28.15 30.74
N VAL A 232 55.29 -27.72 31.65
CA VAL A 232 56.55 -28.42 31.89
C VAL A 232 56.31 -29.53 32.93
N PRO A 233 56.34 -30.82 32.53
CA PRO A 233 56.10 -31.91 33.47
C PRO A 233 57.22 -32.01 34.50
N GLN A 234 56.86 -32.25 35.77
CA GLN A 234 57.82 -32.32 36.90
C GLN A 234 58.23 -33.77 37.21
N THR A 235 57.45 -34.75 36.74
CA THR A 235 57.72 -36.18 36.94
C THR A 235 57.68 -36.97 35.63
N THR A 236 58.36 -38.11 35.58
CA THR A 236 58.33 -39.00 34.41
C THR A 236 56.93 -39.55 34.12
N ALA A 237 56.10 -39.72 35.16
CA ALA A 237 54.70 -40.13 35.01
C ALA A 237 53.85 -39.04 34.33
N GLU A 238 54.02 -37.77 34.75
CA GLU A 238 53.37 -36.62 34.11
C GLU A 238 53.81 -36.44 32.65
N LEU A 239 55.08 -36.69 32.34
CA LEU A 239 55.61 -36.60 30.98
C LEU A 239 54.98 -37.66 30.05
N MET A 240 54.81 -38.90 30.53
CA MET A 240 54.15 -39.95 29.75
C MET A 240 52.66 -39.66 29.54
N ALA A 241 51.95 -39.18 30.57
CA ALA A 241 50.54 -38.78 30.48
C ALA A 241 50.33 -37.57 29.54
N LEU A 242 51.25 -36.60 29.56
CA LEU A 242 51.21 -35.45 28.65
C LEU A 242 51.45 -35.87 27.20
N LYS A 243 52.38 -36.80 26.96
CA LYS A 243 52.65 -37.36 25.63
C LYS A 243 51.44 -38.10 25.07
N GLU A 244 50.78 -38.92 25.89
CA GLU A 244 49.56 -39.63 25.50
C GLU A 244 48.40 -38.66 25.21
N PHE A 245 48.25 -37.61 26.01
CA PHE A 245 47.26 -36.56 25.79
C PHE A 245 47.45 -35.84 24.46
N VAL A 246 48.68 -35.43 24.11
CA VAL A 246 48.96 -34.71 22.85
C VAL A 246 48.75 -35.58 21.61
N ILE A 247 48.94 -36.91 21.72
CA ILE A 247 48.71 -37.84 20.60
C ILE A 247 47.20 -38.05 20.35
N ASN A 248 46.38 -37.94 21.38
CA ASN A 248 44.94 -38.23 21.35
C ASN A 248 44.02 -36.99 21.38
N ALA A 249 44.58 -35.78 21.46
CA ALA A 249 43.86 -34.49 21.48
C ALA A 249 43.72 -33.92 20.06
#